data_AF-A0A5A7XQF2-F1
#
_entry.id   AF-A0A5A7XQF2-F1
#
_cell.length_a   1.000
_cell.length_b   1.000
_cell.length_c   1.000
_cell.angle_alpha   90.00
_cell.angle_beta   90.00
_cell.angle_gamma   90.00
#
_symmetry.space_group_name_H-M   'P 1'
#
loop_
_entity.id
_entity.type
_entity.pdbx_description
1 polymer ?
#
loop_
_entity_poly.entity_id
_entity_poly.type
_entity_poly.pdbx_seq_one_letter_code
_entity_poly.pdbx_strand_id
1 'polypeptide(L)'
;MVDGIEHALTTWETVLPDELPYFYAMLRQHGIGIFLGRSPSEHAPLLAYGAALPTGETVCWYGFPPTSELRHPTLDVAGMPTKPFRLYTQLHDGFKLASSFHNGFPRRAEWFAVGEDIDSDSNASQNHAATPDLNQLMSLFFDVGASSLCIELGGSDGDDRGGWVVADGHVQPVDDVWATIDQWMASLVGS
;
A
#
# COMPACT_ATOMS: atom_id res chain seq x y z
N MET A 1 25.22 -2.91 -10.29
CA MET A 1 24.22 -2.04 -9.61
C MET A 1 22.80 -2.36 -10.08
N VAL A 2 22.61 -2.69 -11.37
CA VAL A 2 21.37 -3.32 -11.91
C VAL A 2 20.94 -4.57 -11.11
N ASP A 3 21.91 -5.35 -10.62
CA ASP A 3 21.65 -6.59 -9.87
C ASP A 3 20.83 -6.40 -8.58
N GLY A 4 20.94 -5.24 -7.92
CA GLY A 4 20.22 -4.99 -6.67
C GLY A 4 18.73 -4.78 -6.88
N ILE A 5 18.37 -3.99 -7.91
CA ILE A 5 16.98 -3.74 -8.30
C ILE A 5 16.34 -5.04 -8.78
N GLU A 6 16.99 -5.79 -9.69
CA GLU A 6 16.45 -7.05 -10.18
C GLU A 6 16.25 -8.09 -9.08
N HIS A 7 17.18 -8.18 -8.12
CA HIS A 7 17.03 -9.09 -6.99
C HIS A 7 15.84 -8.73 -6.10
N ALA A 8 15.65 -7.44 -5.81
CA ALA A 8 14.50 -7.02 -5.03
C ALA A 8 13.20 -7.23 -5.80
N LEU A 9 13.15 -6.89 -7.09
CA LEU A 9 11.96 -7.14 -7.91
C LEU A 9 11.60 -8.62 -7.98
N THR A 10 12.59 -9.51 -8.09
CA THR A 10 12.36 -10.96 -8.00
C THR A 10 11.72 -11.35 -6.65
N THR A 11 12.16 -10.71 -5.57
CA THR A 11 11.60 -10.93 -4.23
C THR A 11 10.16 -10.42 -4.15
N TRP A 12 9.89 -9.23 -4.68
CA TRP A 12 8.54 -8.67 -4.77
C TRP A 12 7.61 -9.56 -5.59
N GLU A 13 8.00 -9.97 -6.79
CA GLU A 13 7.22 -10.87 -7.67
C GLU A 13 6.98 -12.24 -7.06
N THR A 14 7.87 -12.71 -6.17
CA THR A 14 7.65 -13.97 -5.42
C THR A 14 6.58 -13.81 -4.35
N VAL A 15 6.55 -12.67 -3.66
CA VAL A 15 5.63 -12.43 -2.54
C VAL A 15 4.27 -11.94 -3.03
N LEU A 16 4.26 -11.08 -4.05
CA LEU A 16 3.12 -10.43 -4.68
C LEU A 16 3.14 -10.67 -6.19
N PRO A 17 2.85 -11.92 -6.64
CA PRO A 17 2.87 -12.26 -8.05
C PRO A 17 1.81 -11.48 -8.81
N ASP A 18 2.22 -10.86 -9.92
CA ASP A 18 1.36 -10.13 -10.86
C ASP A 18 0.57 -8.93 -10.29
N GLU A 19 0.90 -8.44 -9.09
CA GLU A 19 0.13 -7.37 -8.44
C GLU A 19 0.56 -5.95 -8.78
N LEU A 20 1.86 -5.72 -9.06
CA LEU A 20 2.40 -4.39 -9.31
C LEU A 20 3.22 -4.30 -10.62
N PRO A 21 2.69 -4.80 -11.76
CA PRO A 21 3.45 -4.89 -13.00
C PRO A 21 3.97 -3.55 -13.53
N TYR A 22 3.21 -2.46 -13.43
CA TYR A 22 3.63 -1.13 -13.90
C TYR A 22 4.75 -0.56 -13.02
N PHE A 23 4.62 -0.69 -11.71
CA PHE A 23 5.65 -0.29 -10.76
C PHE A 23 6.94 -1.11 -10.94
N TYR A 24 6.83 -2.43 -11.14
CA TYR A 24 7.99 -3.27 -11.41
C TYR A 24 8.67 -2.88 -12.73
N ALA A 25 7.90 -2.68 -13.80
CA ALA A 25 8.44 -2.23 -15.08
C ALA A 25 9.16 -0.88 -14.96
N MET A 26 8.57 0.06 -14.20
CA MET A 26 9.18 1.35 -13.91
C MET A 26 10.52 1.18 -13.19
N LEU A 27 10.58 0.39 -12.11
CA LEU A 27 11.84 0.17 -11.39
C LEU A 27 12.89 -0.53 -12.26
N ARG A 28 12.52 -1.44 -13.16
CA ARG A 28 13.47 -2.03 -14.12
C ARG A 28 14.05 -1.00 -15.07
N GLN A 29 13.20 -0.10 -15.56
CA GLN A 29 13.59 0.89 -16.56
C GLN A 29 14.36 2.07 -15.97
N HIS A 30 13.97 2.53 -14.78
CA HIS A 30 14.43 3.77 -14.17
C HIS A 30 15.17 3.58 -12.85
N GLY A 31 15.18 2.36 -12.31
CA GLY A 31 15.82 2.05 -11.04
C GLY A 31 17.32 2.32 -11.09
N ILE A 32 17.79 3.18 -10.19
CA ILE A 32 19.21 3.52 -10.05
C ILE A 32 19.90 2.70 -8.95
N GLY A 33 19.13 2.14 -8.02
CA GLY A 33 19.67 1.26 -7.00
C GLY A 33 18.77 1.11 -5.77
N ILE A 34 19.20 0.20 -4.89
CA ILE A 34 18.62 -0.01 -3.57
C ILE A 34 19.69 0.27 -2.54
N PHE A 35 19.36 1.11 -1.57
CA PHE A 35 20.28 1.59 -0.56
C PHE A 35 19.79 1.20 0.82
N LEU A 36 20.71 0.78 1.69
CA LEU A 36 20.41 0.57 3.10
C LEU A 36 20.52 1.90 3.83
N GLY A 37 19.45 2.28 4.53
CA GLY A 37 19.38 3.50 5.31
C GLY A 37 18.89 3.27 6.73
N ARG A 38 18.70 4.37 7.45
CA ARG A 38 17.95 4.39 8.72
C ARG A 38 16.88 5.46 8.65
N SER A 39 15.70 5.14 9.18
CA SER A 39 14.62 6.10 9.35
C SER A 39 15.10 7.28 10.21
N PRO A 40 14.93 8.54 9.74
CA PRO A 40 15.31 9.71 10.53
C PRO A 40 14.50 9.84 11.82
N SER A 41 13.21 9.49 11.78
CA SER A 41 12.29 9.61 12.93
C SER A 41 12.42 8.46 13.91
N GLU A 42 12.66 7.25 13.42
CA GLU A 42 12.58 6.03 14.25
C GLU A 42 13.93 5.35 14.48
N HIS A 43 14.98 5.78 13.77
CA HIS A 43 16.32 5.18 13.78
C HIS A 43 16.37 3.68 13.41
N ALA A 44 15.25 3.15 12.92
CA ALA A 44 15.10 1.80 12.41
C ALA A 44 15.78 1.64 11.04
N PRO A 45 16.33 0.47 10.70
CA PRO A 45 16.83 0.24 9.34
C PRO A 45 15.70 0.34 8.32
N LEU A 46 16.02 0.77 7.10
CA LEU A 46 15.09 0.79 5.95
C LEU A 46 15.83 0.51 4.64
N LEU A 47 15.11 0.04 3.64
CA LEU A 47 15.59 -0.01 2.25
C LEU A 47 15.02 1.17 1.48
N ALA A 48 15.90 1.93 0.82
CA ALA A 48 15.52 3.01 -0.08
C ALA A 48 15.65 2.55 -1.53
N TYR A 49 14.53 2.49 -2.24
CA TYR A 49 14.45 2.15 -3.65
C TYR A 49 14.49 3.45 -4.44
N GLY A 50 15.57 3.70 -5.19
CA GLY A 50 15.74 4.91 -5.97
C GLY A 50 15.45 4.69 -7.45
N ALA A 51 14.74 5.63 -8.07
CA ALA A 51 14.52 5.69 -9.52
C ALA A 51 14.85 7.09 -10.06
N ALA A 52 15.54 7.16 -11.20
CA ALA A 52 15.83 8.40 -11.91
C ALA A 52 14.82 8.59 -13.05
N LEU A 53 14.02 9.65 -12.93
CA LEU A 53 12.97 9.97 -13.88
C LEU A 53 13.55 10.57 -15.16
N PRO A 54 12.86 10.43 -16.32
CA PRO A 54 13.22 11.14 -17.54
C PRO A 54 13.28 12.67 -17.40
N THR A 55 12.55 13.23 -16.42
CA THR A 55 12.55 14.66 -16.07
C THR A 55 13.87 15.12 -15.42
N GLY A 56 14.73 14.19 -15.00
CA GLY A 56 15.98 14.46 -14.27
C GLY A 56 15.81 14.44 -12.74
N GLU A 57 14.58 14.26 -12.25
CA GLU A 57 14.30 14.10 -10.82
C GLU A 57 14.61 12.68 -10.34
N THR A 58 14.86 12.53 -9.04
CA THR A 58 15.01 11.22 -8.40
C THR A 58 13.88 11.01 -7.41
N VAL A 59 13.17 9.90 -7.56
CA VAL A 59 12.14 9.45 -6.64
C VAL A 59 12.69 8.32 -5.79
N CYS A 60 12.36 8.35 -4.50
CA CYS A 60 12.75 7.31 -3.57
C CYS A 60 11.53 6.75 -2.84
N TRP A 61 11.50 5.44 -2.63
CA TRP A 61 10.55 4.79 -1.72
C TRP A 61 11.29 4.12 -0.57
N TYR A 62 10.73 4.20 0.63
CA TYR A 62 11.26 3.61 1.85
C TYR A 62 10.45 2.39 2.23
N GLY A 63 11.07 1.22 2.14
CA GLY A 63 10.56 -0.04 2.66
C GLY A 63 11.13 -0.34 4.04
N PHE A 64 10.25 -0.50 5.02
CA PHE A 64 10.64 -0.86 6.37
C PHE A 64 10.82 -2.38 6.48
N PRO A 65 11.61 -2.89 7.45
CA PRO A 65 11.77 -4.32 7.66
C PRO A 65 10.42 -5.00 7.89
N PRO A 66 10.19 -6.21 7.37
CA PRO A 66 8.94 -6.92 7.57
C PRO A 66 8.72 -7.24 9.06
N THR A 67 7.46 -7.45 9.43
CA THR A 67 7.07 -7.82 10.79
C THR A 67 6.74 -9.31 10.90
N SER A 68 7.18 -9.95 11.98
CA SER A 68 6.80 -11.34 12.27
C SER A 68 5.39 -11.47 12.85
N GLU A 69 4.82 -10.37 13.35
CA GLU A 69 3.51 -10.37 14.00
C GLU A 69 2.68 -9.18 13.52
N LEU A 70 1.49 -9.49 12.99
CA LEU A 70 0.45 -8.53 12.71
C LEU A 70 -0.54 -8.53 13.88
N ARG A 71 -0.64 -7.39 14.55
CA ARG A 71 -1.60 -7.15 15.64
C ARG A 71 -2.09 -5.72 15.54
N HIS A 72 -3.39 -5.54 15.73
CA HIS A 72 -4.01 -4.23 15.87
C HIS A 72 -4.91 -4.25 17.11
N PRO A 73 -5.04 -3.14 17.87
CA PRO A 73 -5.88 -3.12 19.07
C PRO A 73 -7.37 -3.37 18.79
N THR A 74 -7.87 -2.88 17.65
CA THR A 74 -9.31 -2.88 17.31
C THR A 74 -9.67 -3.66 16.06
N LEU A 75 -8.71 -3.97 15.18
CA LEU A 75 -8.96 -4.65 13.90
C LEU A 75 -8.60 -6.13 14.03
N ASP A 76 -9.47 -7.02 13.51
CA ASP A 76 -9.18 -8.44 13.41
C ASP A 76 -8.28 -8.73 12.20
N VAL A 77 -7.00 -8.38 12.34
CA VAL A 77 -5.98 -8.59 11.30
C VAL A 77 -5.72 -10.08 10.99
N ALA A 78 -6.29 -11.02 11.75
CA ALA A 78 -6.27 -12.44 11.39
C ALA A 78 -7.13 -12.73 10.15
N GLY A 79 -8.15 -11.89 9.89
CA GLY A 79 -8.98 -11.92 8.68
C GLY A 79 -8.39 -11.19 7.49
N MET A 80 -7.12 -10.77 7.53
CA MET A 80 -6.48 -10.05 6.43
C MET A 80 -6.31 -10.95 5.19
N PRO A 81 -6.62 -10.45 3.98
CA PRO A 81 -6.31 -11.16 2.74
C PRO A 81 -4.83 -11.52 2.59
N THR A 82 -4.57 -12.61 1.87
CA THR A 82 -3.24 -13.23 1.80
C THR A 82 -2.15 -12.28 1.29
N LYS A 83 -2.45 -11.48 0.27
CA LYS A 83 -1.46 -10.62 -0.40
C LYS A 83 -1.03 -9.44 0.48
N PRO A 84 -1.94 -8.64 1.07
CA PRO A 84 -1.58 -7.67 2.10
C PRO A 84 -0.79 -8.30 3.25
N PHE A 85 -1.26 -9.44 3.79
CA PHE A 85 -0.55 -10.12 4.87
C PHE A 85 0.91 -10.44 4.50
N ARG A 86 1.13 -10.97 3.30
CA ARG A 86 2.46 -11.28 2.76
C ARG A 86 3.31 -10.04 2.53
N LEU A 87 2.73 -8.95 2.02
CA LEU A 87 3.44 -7.67 1.91
C LEU A 87 4.03 -7.27 3.25
N TYR A 88 3.22 -7.25 4.32
CA TYR A 88 3.67 -6.80 5.64
C TYR A 88 4.65 -7.75 6.33
N THR A 89 4.49 -9.06 6.13
CA THR A 89 5.24 -10.09 6.88
C THR A 89 6.46 -10.63 6.13
N GLN A 90 6.55 -10.44 4.82
CA GLN A 90 7.62 -11.00 3.99
C GLN A 90 8.37 -9.95 3.16
N LEU A 91 7.75 -8.83 2.81
CA LEU A 91 8.42 -7.73 2.11
C LEU A 91 8.75 -6.57 3.06
N HIS A 92 7.73 -5.82 3.47
CA HIS A 92 7.90 -4.56 4.17
C HIS A 92 6.76 -4.25 5.15
N ASP A 93 7.09 -3.89 6.40
CA ASP A 93 6.14 -3.29 7.36
C ASP A 93 5.89 -1.81 7.02
N GLY A 94 5.27 -1.58 5.86
CA GLY A 94 5.08 -0.27 5.25
C GLY A 94 6.10 0.04 4.15
N PHE A 95 5.62 0.69 3.09
CA PHE A 95 6.40 1.05 1.92
C PHE A 95 5.91 2.39 1.37
N LYS A 96 6.68 3.45 1.61
CA LYS A 96 6.23 4.84 1.45
C LYS A 96 7.09 5.64 0.50
N LEU A 97 6.48 6.59 -0.20
CA LEU A 97 7.21 7.61 -0.94
C LEU A 97 8.02 8.48 0.02
N ALA A 98 9.27 8.78 -0.34
CA ALA A 98 10.15 9.70 0.36
C ALA A 98 9.71 11.17 0.13
N SER A 99 8.54 11.53 0.64
CA SER A 99 7.94 12.86 0.50
C SER A 99 7.45 13.40 1.83
N SER A 100 7.04 14.68 1.84
CA SER A 100 6.40 15.30 3.00
C SER A 100 5.03 14.70 3.34
N PHE A 101 4.43 13.92 2.44
CA PHE A 101 3.14 13.27 2.61
C PHE A 101 3.33 11.77 2.85
N HIS A 102 2.47 11.16 3.68
CA HIS A 102 2.54 9.74 4.07
C HIS A 102 2.01 8.80 2.99
N ASN A 103 2.39 9.00 1.73
CA ASN A 103 1.82 8.24 0.62
C ASN A 103 2.47 6.86 0.48
N GLY A 104 1.67 5.86 0.15
CA GLY A 104 2.11 4.46 0.03
C GLY A 104 1.43 3.54 1.04
N PHE A 105 2.04 2.38 1.26
CA PHE A 105 1.59 1.42 2.28
C PHE A 105 1.96 1.96 3.68
N PRO A 106 0.97 2.21 4.57
CA PRO A 106 1.25 2.58 5.94
C PRO A 106 1.99 1.47 6.67
N ARG A 107 2.76 1.82 7.71
CA ARG A 107 3.25 0.84 8.67
C ARG A 107 2.09 0.30 9.48
N ARG A 108 2.24 -0.90 10.05
CA ARG A 108 1.18 -1.48 10.90
C ARG A 108 0.75 -0.61 12.08
N ALA A 109 1.67 0.21 12.59
CA ALA A 109 1.42 1.12 13.70
C ALA A 109 0.61 2.37 13.29
N GLU A 110 0.42 2.58 11.99
CA GLU A 110 -0.32 3.69 11.39
C GLU A 110 -1.65 3.22 10.78
N TRP A 111 -1.99 1.94 10.94
CA TRP A 111 -3.31 1.45 10.60
C TRP A 111 -4.36 2.07 11.50
N PHE A 112 -5.55 2.26 10.96
CA PHE A 112 -6.72 2.71 11.68
C PHE A 112 -7.96 2.02 11.11
N ALA A 113 -8.97 1.86 11.96
CA ALA A 113 -10.29 1.39 11.55
C ALA A 113 -11.08 2.59 11.00
N VAL A 114 -11.55 2.48 9.77
CA VAL A 114 -12.22 3.61 9.10
C VAL A 114 -13.55 3.98 9.78
N GLY A 115 -14.24 3.01 10.39
CA GLY A 115 -15.52 3.23 11.07
C GLY A 115 -15.51 4.23 12.22
N GLU A 116 -14.34 4.65 12.69
CA GLU A 116 -14.22 5.70 13.73
C GLU A 116 -14.44 7.12 13.18
N ASP A 117 -14.22 7.35 11.88
CA ASP A 117 -14.17 8.69 11.27
C ASP A 117 -15.29 8.98 10.26
N ILE A 118 -16.13 8.00 9.92
CA ILE A 118 -17.21 8.15 8.94
C ILE A 118 -18.58 8.13 9.63
N ASP A 119 -19.29 9.25 9.57
CA ASP A 119 -20.71 9.31 9.94
C ASP A 119 -21.53 8.41 9.00
N SER A 120 -22.34 7.53 9.57
CA SER A 120 -23.17 6.53 8.85
C SER A 120 -24.12 7.10 7.80
N ASP A 121 -24.32 8.43 7.76
CA ASP A 121 -25.18 9.14 6.82
C ASP A 121 -24.55 9.35 5.43
N SER A 122 -23.22 9.21 5.28
CA SER A 122 -22.55 9.31 3.97
C SER A 122 -22.77 8.09 3.06
N ASN A 123 -23.36 7.02 3.61
CA ASN A 123 -23.71 5.78 2.90
C ASN A 123 -24.98 5.89 2.02
N ALA A 124 -25.65 7.04 1.99
CA ALA A 124 -26.98 7.19 1.38
C ALA A 124 -26.99 7.41 -0.14
N SER A 125 -25.87 7.31 -0.87
CA SER A 125 -25.87 7.58 -2.31
C SER A 125 -24.95 6.64 -3.09
N GLN A 126 -25.52 5.52 -3.56
CA GLN A 126 -25.46 5.02 -4.94
C GLN A 126 -25.95 3.57 -4.96
N ASN A 127 -26.61 3.15 -6.05
CA ASN A 127 -27.31 1.87 -6.23
C ASN A 127 -26.41 0.61 -6.24
N HIS A 128 -25.36 0.54 -5.42
CA HIS A 128 -24.50 -0.64 -5.29
C HIS A 128 -24.98 -1.52 -4.12
N ALA A 129 -25.19 -2.81 -4.41
CA ALA A 129 -25.83 -3.77 -3.51
C ALA A 129 -24.92 -4.27 -2.36
N ALA A 130 -23.66 -3.84 -2.30
CA ALA A 130 -22.73 -4.17 -1.23
C ALA A 130 -22.32 -2.88 -0.52
N THR A 131 -22.39 -2.89 0.80
CA THR A 131 -21.90 -1.83 1.69
C THR A 131 -20.85 -2.48 2.59
N PRO A 132 -19.66 -1.87 2.80
CA PRO A 132 -18.65 -2.49 3.63
C PRO A 132 -19.04 -2.44 5.11
N ASP A 133 -18.57 -3.39 5.90
CA ASP A 133 -18.49 -3.21 7.35
C ASP A 133 -17.34 -2.24 7.68
N LEU A 134 -17.69 -1.01 8.04
CA LEU A 134 -16.72 0.03 8.38
C LEU A 134 -15.82 -0.34 9.57
N ASN A 135 -16.24 -1.26 10.44
CA ASN A 135 -15.41 -1.74 11.55
C ASN A 135 -14.37 -2.77 11.11
N GLN A 136 -14.58 -3.39 9.95
CA GLN A 136 -13.63 -4.31 9.33
C GLN A 136 -12.81 -3.63 8.22
N LEU A 137 -13.06 -2.36 7.94
CA LEU A 137 -12.39 -1.64 6.88
C LEU A 137 -11.04 -1.08 7.37
N MET A 138 -9.96 -1.60 6.79
CA MET A 138 -8.57 -1.24 7.13
C MET A 138 -7.92 -0.48 5.99
N SER A 139 -7.22 0.62 6.32
CA SER A 139 -6.36 1.35 5.37
C SER A 139 -5.19 0.49 4.89
N LEU A 140 -5.16 0.17 3.60
CA LEU A 140 -4.08 -0.57 2.95
C LEU A 140 -3.07 0.38 2.29
N PHE A 141 -3.53 1.52 1.77
CA PHE A 141 -2.68 2.44 1.02
C PHE A 141 -3.20 3.87 1.11
N PHE A 142 -2.29 4.85 1.19
CA PHE A 142 -2.63 6.29 1.19
C PHE A 142 -2.15 6.97 -0.09
N ASP A 143 -3.03 7.79 -0.68
CA ASP A 143 -2.70 8.65 -1.82
C ASP A 143 -2.56 10.14 -1.45
N VAL A 144 -2.15 10.95 -2.43
CA VAL A 144 -1.89 12.40 -2.27
C VAL A 144 -3.16 13.22 -1.95
N GLY A 145 -4.35 12.63 -2.02
CA GLY A 145 -5.63 13.31 -1.80
C GLY A 145 -6.23 13.14 -0.41
N ALA A 146 -5.46 12.64 0.57
CA ALA A 146 -5.99 12.14 1.84
C ALA A 146 -7.03 11.01 1.68
N SER A 147 -7.04 10.36 0.51
CA SER A 147 -7.88 9.19 0.28
C SER A 147 -7.11 7.95 0.71
N SER A 148 -7.83 7.01 1.33
CA SER A 148 -7.28 5.69 1.65
C SER A 148 -7.94 4.64 0.78
N LEU A 149 -7.11 3.83 0.12
CA LEU A 149 -7.55 2.54 -0.41
C LEU A 149 -7.58 1.57 0.76
N CYS A 150 -8.73 0.95 0.94
CA CYS A 150 -9.05 0.10 2.06
C CYS A 150 -9.48 -1.28 1.60
N ILE A 151 -9.24 -2.26 2.46
CA ILE A 151 -9.72 -3.64 2.31
C ILE A 151 -10.59 -4.00 3.50
N GLU A 152 -11.57 -4.86 3.27
CA GLU A 152 -12.42 -5.38 4.33
C GLU A 152 -11.78 -6.65 4.92
N LEU A 153 -11.65 -6.68 6.24
CA LEU A 153 -11.14 -7.83 6.98
C LEU A 153 -12.25 -8.88 7.17
N GLY A 154 -11.89 -10.16 7.13
CA GLY A 154 -12.84 -11.25 7.38
C GLY A 154 -13.78 -11.58 6.22
N GLY A 155 -13.55 -11.01 5.02
CA GLY A 155 -14.26 -11.35 3.80
C GLY A 155 -14.13 -12.83 3.41
N SER A 156 -15.16 -13.36 2.74
CA SER A 156 -15.17 -14.72 2.21
C SER A 156 -14.28 -14.80 0.97
N ASP A 157 -13.16 -15.51 1.13
CA ASP A 157 -12.13 -15.89 0.15
C ASP A 157 -10.85 -15.04 0.17
N GLY A 158 -9.73 -15.70 0.46
CA GLY A 158 -8.40 -15.10 0.68
C GLY A 158 -7.71 -14.51 -0.56
N ASP A 159 -8.47 -14.24 -1.61
CA ASP A 159 -8.02 -13.71 -2.92
C ASP A 159 -8.97 -12.63 -3.48
N ASP A 160 -9.89 -12.08 -2.67
CA ASP A 160 -10.67 -10.92 -3.09
C ASP A 160 -9.74 -9.76 -3.47
N ARG A 161 -9.96 -9.22 -4.67
CA ARG A 161 -9.22 -8.08 -5.22
C ARG A 161 -9.99 -6.78 -5.04
N GLY A 162 -11.27 -6.87 -4.70
CA GLY A 162 -12.11 -5.71 -4.43
C GLY A 162 -11.67 -4.97 -3.16
N GLY A 163 -12.12 -3.73 -3.06
CA GLY A 163 -11.92 -2.91 -1.88
C GLY A 163 -12.68 -1.61 -1.99
N TRP A 164 -12.19 -0.60 -1.28
CA TRP A 164 -12.91 0.66 -1.11
C TRP A 164 -11.96 1.84 -1.15
N VAL A 165 -12.34 2.93 -1.80
CA VAL A 165 -11.73 4.25 -1.57
C VAL A 165 -12.54 4.95 -0.51
N VAL A 166 -11.83 5.45 0.50
CA VAL A 166 -12.37 6.32 1.54
C VAL A 166 -11.78 7.71 1.35
N ALA A 167 -12.62 8.70 1.10
CA ALA A 167 -12.21 10.09 0.87
C ALA A 167 -13.30 11.05 1.34
N ASP A 168 -12.95 12.07 2.13
CA ASP A 168 -13.88 13.12 2.58
C ASP A 168 -15.20 12.58 3.18
N GLY A 169 -15.11 11.49 3.95
CA GLY A 169 -16.26 10.83 4.56
C GLY A 169 -17.11 9.99 3.60
N HIS A 170 -16.74 9.90 2.32
CA HIS A 170 -17.38 9.05 1.32
C HIS A 170 -16.64 7.72 1.14
N VAL A 171 -17.40 6.66 0.87
CA VAL A 171 -16.89 5.31 0.62
C VAL A 171 -17.35 4.86 -0.76
N GLN A 172 -16.41 4.48 -1.61
CA GLN A 172 -16.67 4.06 -3.00
C GLN A 172 -16.04 2.69 -3.27
N PRO A 173 -16.75 1.74 -3.90
CA PRO A 173 -16.17 0.44 -4.21
C PRO A 173 -15.09 0.55 -5.28
N VAL A 174 -14.10 -0.33 -5.19
CA VAL A 174 -13.04 -0.53 -6.18
C VAL A 174 -13.03 -2.00 -6.57
N ASP A 175 -13.02 -2.28 -7.87
CA ASP A 175 -13.02 -3.65 -8.38
C ASP A 175 -11.68 -4.37 -8.13
N ASP A 176 -10.56 -3.65 -8.19
CA ASP A 176 -9.21 -4.18 -8.01
C ASP A 176 -8.27 -3.19 -7.32
N VAL A 177 -8.04 -3.38 -6.02
CA VAL A 177 -7.18 -2.52 -5.21
C VAL A 177 -5.72 -2.53 -5.67
N TRP A 178 -5.22 -3.67 -6.14
CA TRP A 178 -3.83 -3.79 -6.57
C TRP A 178 -3.59 -3.07 -7.89
N ALA A 179 -4.53 -3.18 -8.83
CA ALA A 179 -4.48 -2.41 -10.07
C ALA A 179 -4.49 -0.90 -9.80
N THR A 180 -5.30 -0.44 -8.84
CA THR A 180 -5.32 0.98 -8.45
C THR A 180 -4.00 1.42 -7.80
N ILE A 181 -3.46 0.61 -6.87
CA ILE A 181 -2.16 0.88 -6.24
C ILE A 181 -1.05 0.95 -7.28
N ASP A 182 -0.99 -0.01 -8.20
CA ASP A 182 0.05 -0.11 -9.20
C ASP A 182 0.07 1.11 -10.14
N GLN A 183 -1.11 1.49 -10.64
CA GLN A 183 -1.27 2.69 -11.47
C GLN A 183 -0.84 3.95 -10.73
N TRP A 184 -1.18 4.07 -9.44
CA TRP A 184 -0.77 5.21 -8.64
C TRP A 184 0.74 5.24 -8.42
N MET A 185 1.35 4.10 -8.06
CA MET A 185 2.79 4.04 -7.80
C MET A 185 3.60 4.36 -9.07
N ALA A 186 3.09 3.95 -10.23
CA ALA A 186 3.66 4.30 -11.52
C ALA A 186 3.42 5.77 -11.92
N SER A 187 2.31 6.39 -11.53
CA SER A 187 1.98 7.77 -11.94
C SER A 187 2.90 8.82 -11.29
N LEU A 188 3.39 8.55 -10.08
CA LEU A 188 4.34 9.41 -9.35
C LEU A 188 5.69 9.65 -10.06
N VAL A 189 5.93 8.93 -11.15
CA VAL A 189 7.17 8.92 -11.94
C VAL A 189 6.97 9.64 -13.29
N GLY A 190 5.72 9.87 -13.70
CA GLY A 190 5.36 10.39 -15.02
C GLY A 190 4.52 11.68 -15.00
N SER A 191 4.27 12.27 -13.83
CA SER A 191 3.56 13.55 -13.66
C SER A 191 4.48 14.75 -13.75
#